data_AF-A0A2N4YTT1-F1
#
_entry.id   AF-A0A2N4YTT1-F1
#
_cell.length_a   1.000
_cell.length_b   1.000
_cell.length_c   1.000
_cell.angle_alpha   90.00
_cell.angle_beta   90.00
_cell.angle_gamma   90.00
#
_symmetry.space_group_name_H-M   'P 1'
#
loop_
_entity.id
_entity.type
_entity.pdbx_description
1 polymer ?
#
loop_
_entity_poly.entity_id
_entity_poly.type
_entity_poly.pdbx_seq_one_letter_code
_entity_poly.pdbx_strand_id
1 'polypeptide(L)'
;MDRIIEKLDRGWWVVSHEQKLWLPGGELPHGEAVNFDLVGQHALHIGEWQGESVWMVRQDRRHDMGSLRQVLDQDPGLFQLAGRGIQLAEFYRSHKFCGYCGHPMHASKSEWAMLCSHCRE
;
A
#
# COMPACT_ATOMS: atom_id res chain seq x y z
N MET A 1 -0.38 -2.88 11.21
CA MET A 1 -0.33 -4.34 10.99
C MET A 1 -1.08 -4.66 9.72
N ASP A 2 -0.57 -5.59 8.92
CA ASP A 2 -1.28 -6.14 7.76
C ASP A 2 -2.52 -6.90 8.24
N ARG A 3 -3.66 -6.69 7.59
CA ARG A 3 -4.89 -7.43 7.87
C ARG A 3 -5.75 -7.58 6.63
N ILE A 4 -6.68 -8.53 6.68
CA ILE A 4 -7.70 -8.72 5.66
C ILE A 4 -8.74 -7.60 5.80
N ILE A 5 -9.09 -6.97 4.69
CA ILE A 5 -10.07 -5.90 4.60
C ILE A 5 -11.49 -6.45 4.74
N GLU A 6 -12.30 -5.84 5.60
CA GLU A 6 -13.71 -6.15 5.79
C GLU A 6 -14.63 -5.21 5.00
N LYS A 7 -15.92 -5.57 4.88
CA LYS A 7 -16.89 -4.80 4.06
C LYS A 7 -17.04 -3.35 4.51
N LEU A 8 -17.01 -3.10 5.83
CA LEU A 8 -17.24 -1.79 6.44
C LEU A 8 -15.93 -1.00 6.63
N ASP A 9 -14.78 -1.57 6.26
CA ASP A 9 -13.53 -0.82 6.29
C ASP A 9 -13.61 0.34 5.31
N ARG A 10 -13.12 1.51 5.75
CA ARG A 10 -13.22 2.76 5.01
C ARG A 10 -11.99 3.62 5.20
N GLY A 11 -11.86 4.61 4.33
CA GLY A 11 -10.82 5.62 4.37
C GLY A 11 -10.22 5.85 2.99
N TRP A 12 -8.94 6.18 2.96
CA TRP A 12 -8.19 6.41 1.74
C TRP A 12 -7.44 5.15 1.31
N TRP A 13 -7.48 4.82 0.02
CA TRP A 13 -6.94 3.56 -0.51
C TRP A 13 -5.77 3.81 -1.45
N VAL A 14 -4.56 3.55 -0.96
CA VAL A 14 -3.33 3.53 -1.74
C VAL A 14 -3.14 2.14 -2.36
N VAL A 15 -3.81 1.89 -3.48
CA VAL A 15 -3.66 0.64 -4.23
C VAL A 15 -2.47 0.77 -5.19
N SER A 16 -1.37 0.07 -4.92
CA SER A 16 -0.09 0.29 -5.60
C SER A 16 0.54 -0.98 -6.16
N HIS A 17 1.14 -0.85 -7.34
CA HIS A 17 1.93 -1.87 -8.01
C HIS A 17 2.93 -1.19 -8.98
N GLU A 18 4.18 -1.66 -9.01
CA GLU A 18 5.24 -1.18 -9.91
C GLU A 18 5.38 0.34 -9.97
N GLN A 19 5.60 0.97 -8.79
CA GLN A 19 5.75 2.43 -8.63
C GLN A 19 4.52 3.26 -9.07
N LYS A 20 3.40 2.61 -9.36
CA LYS A 20 2.14 3.26 -9.73
C LYS A 20 1.12 3.16 -8.62
N LEU A 21 0.11 4.01 -8.75
CA LEU A 21 -1.03 4.13 -7.86
C LEU A 21 -2.30 4.04 -8.70
N TRP A 22 -3.30 3.31 -8.22
CA TRP A 22 -4.61 3.31 -8.85
C TRP A 22 -5.33 4.62 -8.55
N LEU A 23 -5.71 5.34 -9.61
CA LEU A 23 -6.34 6.65 -9.56
C LEU A 23 -7.61 6.68 -10.43
N PRO A 24 -8.68 5.98 -10.04
CA PRO A 24 -9.92 5.97 -10.80
C PRO A 24 -10.47 7.40 -10.93
N GLY A 25 -10.68 7.84 -12.17
CA GLY A 25 -11.08 9.23 -12.43
C GLY A 25 -10.00 10.29 -12.16
N GLY A 26 -8.75 9.88 -11.93
CA GLY A 26 -7.62 10.78 -11.64
C GLY A 26 -7.45 11.12 -10.16
N GLU A 27 -8.23 10.53 -9.26
CA GLU A 27 -8.22 10.83 -7.83
C GLU A 27 -7.85 9.61 -6.99
N LEU A 28 -7.31 9.85 -5.79
CA LEU A 28 -7.04 8.79 -4.82
C LEU A 28 -8.37 8.24 -4.30
N PRO A 29 -8.63 6.92 -4.35
CA PRO A 29 -9.90 6.38 -3.91
C PRO A 29 -10.17 6.64 -2.43
N HIS A 30 -11.39 7.10 -2.12
CA HIS A 30 -11.86 7.39 -0.77
C HIS A 30 -13.26 6.83 -0.54
N GLY A 31 -13.46 6.16 0.60
CA GLY A 31 -14.74 5.58 0.98
C GLY A 31 -14.62 4.14 1.46
N GLU A 32 -15.71 3.37 1.35
CA GLU A 32 -15.79 1.98 1.81
C GLU A 32 -15.12 0.99 0.84
N ALA A 33 -14.48 -0.04 1.39
CA ALA A 33 -13.76 -1.08 0.64
C ALA A 33 -14.63 -1.80 -0.41
N VAL A 34 -15.92 -1.96 -0.11
CA VAL A 34 -16.88 -2.63 -0.98
C VAL A 34 -17.07 -1.91 -2.32
N ASN A 35 -16.92 -0.57 -2.33
CA ASN A 35 -17.06 0.23 -3.55
C ASN A 35 -15.85 0.10 -4.49
N PHE A 36 -14.75 -0.44 -4.00
CA PHE A 36 -13.48 -0.53 -4.71
C PHE A 36 -13.02 -1.97 -4.98
N ASP A 37 -13.87 -2.96 -4.70
CA ASP A 37 -13.50 -4.39 -4.83
C ASP A 37 -12.20 -4.70 -4.06
N LEU A 38 -12.14 -4.23 -2.80
CA LEU A 38 -10.99 -4.42 -1.91
C LEU A 38 -11.29 -5.38 -0.75
N VAL A 39 -12.56 -5.77 -0.55
CA VAL A 39 -12.95 -6.71 0.50
C VAL A 39 -12.23 -8.05 0.31
N GLY A 40 -11.67 -8.59 1.39
CA GLY A 40 -10.89 -9.83 1.36
C GLY A 40 -9.44 -9.67 0.91
N GLN A 41 -9.03 -8.47 0.45
CA GLN A 41 -7.63 -8.19 0.15
C GLN A 41 -6.83 -7.91 1.43
N HIS A 42 -5.52 -8.12 1.36
CA HIS A 42 -4.59 -7.72 2.41
C HIS A 42 -4.27 -6.23 2.30
N ALA A 43 -4.43 -5.50 3.40
CA ALA A 43 -4.06 -4.10 3.51
C ALA A 43 -3.18 -3.83 4.72
N LEU A 44 -2.27 -2.87 4.54
CA LEU A 44 -1.48 -2.29 5.61
C LEU A 44 -2.02 -0.91 5.95
N HIS A 45 -2.32 -0.66 7.23
CA HIS A 45 -2.55 0.68 7.71
C HIS A 45 -1.23 1.48 7.67
N ILE A 46 -1.18 2.56 6.87
CA ILE A 46 0.03 3.36 6.66
C ILE A 46 -0.03 4.76 7.28
N GLY A 47 -1.16 5.14 7.87
CA GLY A 47 -1.34 6.40 8.57
C GLY A 47 -2.80 6.81 8.63
N GLU A 48 -3.05 8.02 9.14
CA GLU A 48 -4.37 8.63 9.17
C GLU A 48 -4.28 10.03 8.58
N TRP A 49 -5.33 10.45 7.89
CA TRP A 49 -5.48 11.80 7.36
C TRP A 49 -6.89 12.31 7.67
N GLN A 50 -6.98 13.47 8.31
CA GLN A 50 -8.23 14.08 8.78
C GLN A 50 -9.13 13.12 9.60
N GLY A 51 -8.52 12.22 10.38
CA GLY A 51 -9.23 11.25 11.22
C GLY A 51 -9.72 10.01 10.48
N GLU A 52 -9.41 9.86 9.19
CA GLU A 52 -9.69 8.65 8.42
C GLU A 52 -8.42 7.85 8.15
N SER A 53 -8.53 6.53 8.24
CA SER A 53 -7.43 5.61 7.95
C SER A 53 -6.97 5.73 6.50
N VAL A 54 -5.66 5.59 6.29
CA VAL A 54 -5.04 5.43 4.98
C VAL A 54 -4.46 4.03 4.90
N TRP A 55 -4.96 3.26 3.94
CA TRP A 55 -4.62 1.87 3.72
C TRP A 55 -3.76 1.72 2.47
N MET A 56 -2.75 0.86 2.51
CA MET A 56 -2.01 0.43 1.34
C MET A 56 -2.41 -1.00 0.95
N VAL A 57 -2.73 -1.21 -0.33
CA VAL A 57 -2.99 -2.52 -0.92
C VAL A 57 -2.00 -2.74 -2.06
N ARG A 58 -1.30 -3.88 -2.06
CA ARG A 58 -0.32 -4.24 -3.10
C ARG A 58 -0.99 -5.03 -4.21
N GLN A 59 -1.61 -4.33 -5.15
CA GLN A 59 -2.39 -4.94 -6.22
C GLN A 59 -2.31 -4.09 -7.49
N ASP A 60 -2.26 -4.75 -8.64
CA ASP A 60 -2.40 -4.11 -9.94
C ASP A 60 -3.89 -3.93 -10.32
N ARG A 61 -4.20 -2.87 -11.05
CA ARG A 61 -5.53 -2.64 -11.63
C ARG A 61 -5.40 -2.46 -13.14
N ARG A 62 -6.38 -2.99 -13.87
CA ARG A 62 -6.35 -3.04 -15.34
C ARG A 62 -6.29 -1.65 -15.99
N HIS A 63 -6.90 -0.66 -15.35
CA HIS A 63 -6.97 0.72 -15.85
C HIS A 63 -6.59 1.69 -14.73
N ASP A 64 -6.30 2.92 -15.11
CA ASP A 64 -6.09 4.06 -14.20
C ASP A 64 -4.92 3.90 -13.22
N MET A 65 -3.95 3.06 -13.56
CA MET A 65 -2.67 3.00 -12.85
C MET A 65 -1.79 4.17 -13.29
N GLY A 66 -1.51 5.08 -12.36
CA GLY A 66 -0.90 6.37 -12.59
C GLY A 66 0.33 6.65 -11.72
N SER A 67 0.99 7.77 -11.98
CA SER A 67 2.14 8.23 -11.20
C SER A 67 1.67 9.06 -10.01
N LEU A 68 2.36 8.97 -8.86
CA LEU A 68 2.12 9.81 -7.68
C LEU A 68 2.01 11.31 -8.02
N ARG A 69 2.76 11.78 -9.02
CA ARG A 69 2.73 13.19 -9.46
C ARG A 69 1.36 13.68 -9.90
N GLN A 70 0.43 12.80 -10.28
CA GLN A 70 -0.94 13.18 -10.67
C GLN A 70 -1.75 13.71 -9.48
N VAL A 71 -1.39 13.36 -8.25
CA VAL A 71 -2.02 13.86 -7.03
C VAL A 71 -1.14 14.89 -6.31
N LEU A 72 -0.20 15.53 -7.02
CA LEU A 72 0.71 16.53 -6.45
C LEU A 72 -0.01 17.76 -5.90
N ASP A 73 -1.11 18.16 -6.57
CA ASP A 73 -1.91 19.33 -6.19
C ASP A 73 -2.91 19.04 -5.06
N GLN A 74 -2.99 17.79 -4.58
CA GLN A 74 -3.77 17.46 -3.39
C GLN A 74 -3.11 17.98 -2.12
N ASP A 75 -3.80 17.81 -0.98
CA ASP A 75 -3.26 18.17 0.32
C ASP A 75 -1.87 17.53 0.56
N PRO A 76 -0.87 18.31 1.02
CA PRO A 76 0.48 17.81 1.23
C PRO A 76 0.55 16.58 2.14
N GLY A 77 -0.30 16.50 3.17
CA GLY A 77 -0.34 15.34 4.07
C GLY A 77 -0.77 14.07 3.36
N LEU A 78 -1.82 14.17 2.54
CA LEU A 78 -2.34 13.04 1.78
C LEU A 78 -1.36 12.61 0.67
N PHE A 79 -0.74 13.56 -0.02
CA PHE A 79 0.33 13.29 -0.99
C PHE A 79 1.49 12.51 -0.37
N GLN A 80 1.95 12.90 0.81
CA GLN A 80 3.03 12.20 1.53
C GLN A 80 2.62 10.78 1.94
N LEU A 81 1.36 10.58 2.35
CA LEU A 81 0.84 9.25 2.69
C LEU A 81 0.71 8.35 1.46
N ALA A 82 0.24 8.89 0.32
CA ALA A 82 0.21 8.17 -0.94
C ALA A 82 1.63 7.77 -1.39
N GLY A 83 2.60 8.69 -1.29
CA GLY A 83 4.00 8.41 -1.59
C GLY A 83 4.61 7.34 -0.70
N ARG A 84 4.33 7.38 0.61
CA ARG A 84 4.72 6.33 1.57
C ARG A 84 4.17 4.97 1.15
N GLY A 85 2.90 4.89 0.76
CA GLY A 85 2.30 3.61 0.34
C GLY A 85 2.97 3.03 -0.90
N ILE A 86 3.30 3.86 -1.90
CA ILE A 86 4.07 3.41 -3.09
C ILE A 86 5.47 2.92 -2.69
N GLN A 87 6.17 3.67 -1.85
CA GLN A 87 7.52 3.28 -1.38
C GLN A 87 7.49 1.97 -0.60
N LEU A 88 6.50 1.77 0.27
CA LEU A 88 6.32 0.52 1.01
C LEU A 88 5.97 -0.65 0.08
N ALA A 89 5.08 -0.44 -0.90
CA ALA A 89 4.74 -1.47 -1.88
C ALA A 89 6.01 -1.95 -2.63
N GLU A 90 6.85 -1.01 -3.07
CA GLU A 90 8.12 -1.32 -3.72
C GLU A 90 9.15 -1.94 -2.77
N PHE A 91 9.23 -1.48 -1.52
CA PHE A 91 10.10 -2.08 -0.51
C PHE A 91 9.79 -3.57 -0.35
N TYR A 92 8.53 -3.93 -0.15
CA TYR A 92 8.14 -5.33 -0.01
C TYR A 92 8.38 -6.14 -1.30
N ARG A 93 8.16 -5.54 -2.48
CA ARG A 93 8.39 -6.21 -3.77
C ARG A 93 9.88 -6.51 -3.98
N SER A 94 10.74 -5.53 -3.71
CA SER A 94 12.20 -5.61 -3.88
C SER A 94 12.89 -6.52 -2.86
N HIS A 95 12.27 -6.74 -1.71
CA HIS A 95 12.78 -7.63 -0.66
C HIS A 95 12.00 -8.94 -0.55
N LYS A 96 11.47 -9.45 -1.67
CA LYS A 96 10.84 -10.77 -1.71
C LYS A 96 11.83 -11.90 -1.36
N PHE A 97 13.10 -11.71 -1.72
CA PHE A 97 14.20 -12.62 -1.42
C PHE A 97 15.32 -11.85 -0.71
N CYS A 98 16.05 -12.55 0.16
CA CYS A 98 17.14 -11.99 0.94
C CYS A 98 18.35 -11.69 0.04
N GLY A 99 18.83 -10.46 0.06
CA GLY A 99 20.02 -10.05 -0.70
C GLY A 99 21.31 -10.78 -0.29
N TYR A 100 21.37 -11.33 0.93
CA TYR A 100 22.54 -12.06 1.44
C TYR A 100 22.56 -13.53 1.03
N CYS A 101 21.43 -14.24 1.14
CA CYS A 101 21.39 -15.69 0.99
C CYS A 101 20.37 -16.22 -0.04
N GLY A 102 19.63 -15.35 -0.72
CA GLY A 102 18.66 -15.70 -1.75
C GLY A 102 17.36 -16.36 -1.26
N HIS A 103 17.22 -16.65 0.04
CA HIS A 103 16.02 -17.29 0.58
C HIS A 103 14.83 -16.31 0.63
N PRO A 104 13.58 -16.80 0.51
CA PRO A 104 12.39 -15.96 0.68
C PRO A 104 12.38 -15.24 2.03
N MET A 105 12.01 -13.95 2.02
CA MET A 105 11.84 -13.15 3.22
C MET A 105 10.36 -13.06 3.62
N HIS A 106 10.11 -12.65 4.86
CA HIS A 106 8.76 -12.42 5.37
C HIS A 106 8.66 -11.05 6.03
N ALA A 107 7.48 -10.45 6.03
CA ALA A 107 7.25 -9.16 6.66
C ALA A 107 7.29 -9.29 8.20
N SER A 108 7.89 -8.29 8.86
CA SER A 108 7.80 -8.14 10.31
C SER A 108 6.35 -7.85 10.74
N LYS A 109 6.00 -8.29 11.95
CA LYS A 109 4.67 -8.04 12.54
C LYS A 109 4.60 -6.73 13.33
N SER A 110 5.76 -6.20 13.77
CA SER A 110 5.87 -5.04 14.64
C SER A 110 6.25 -3.75 13.91
N GLU A 111 6.87 -3.86 12.74
CA GLU A 111 7.41 -2.73 11.99
C GLU A 111 7.38 -2.99 10.47
N TRP A 112 7.68 -1.96 9.68
CA TRP A 112 7.79 -2.08 8.22
C TRP A 112 9.19 -2.58 7.84
N ALA A 113 9.41 -3.87 8.05
CA ALA A 113 10.66 -4.55 7.71
C ALA A 113 10.40 -5.88 7.02
N MET A 114 11.40 -6.35 6.28
CA MET A 114 11.47 -7.69 5.72
C MET A 114 12.59 -8.44 6.42
N LEU A 115 12.31 -9.65 6.89
CA LEU A 115 13.20 -10.45 7.73
C LEU A 115 13.57 -11.77 7.03
N CYS A 116 14.83 -12.17 7.15
CA CYS A 116 15.28 -13.47 6.68
C CYS A 116 15.34 -14.49 7.83
N SER A 117 14.53 -15.56 7.76
CA SER A 117 14.57 -16.65 8.74
C SER A 117 15.77 -17.59 8.58
N HIS A 118 16.45 -17.56 7.42
CA HIS A 118 17.58 -18.44 7.13
C HIS A 118 18.91 -17.90 7.69
N CYS A 119 19.30 -16.67 7.34
CA CYS A 119 20.59 -16.10 7.73
C CYS A 119 20.53 -15.10 8.89
N ARG A 120 19.34 -14.58 9.23
CA ARG A 120 19.12 -13.56 10.28
C ARG A 120 19.81 -12.21 10.03
N GLU A 121 20.11 -11.93 8.76
CA GLU A 121 20.36 -10.59 8.24
C GLU A 121 19.06 -9.87 7.87
#